data_AF-X1UEW8-F1
#
_entry.id   AF-X1UEW8-F1
#
_cell.length_a   1.000
_cell.length_b   1.000
_cell.length_c   1.000
_cell.angle_alpha   90.00
_cell.angle_beta   90.00
_cell.angle_gamma   90.00
#
_symmetry.space_group_name_H-M   'P 1'
#
loop_
_entity.id
_entity.type
_entity.pdbx_description
1 polymer ?
#
loop_
_entity_poly.entity_id
_entity_poly.type
_entity_poly.pdbx_seq_one_letter_code
_entity_poly.pdbx_strand_id
1 'polypeptide(L)'
;KNYDDVPFNRIQYYRYKKKFEESGSLGLEDKRNKGVNRKLNAENEAFIAGCIKSNPNVSLKWLQQELINRFDCELSPSGITKAIQRIFPNKEKRSRGRPVKLKREIQISPCSGFELIIALAYHLGWVYMTAGVISDAIADLKEKKEYEFNKKYTDKQGRDNKGRFTCEYNQRKEVRENRFLSVTQKRLKKNWQSMNIVYEKRKAIERKSLALLSLPIVTMNGDIHTVNTALGQTLKHFSGFDYKQSTLTKYMNELKYLGVSTKLLEEMIKFW
;
A
#
# COMPACT_ATOMS: atom_id res chain seq x y z
N LYS A 1 -61.94 -58.41 7.10
CA LYS A 1 -61.80 -57.08 7.75
C LYS A 1 -60.32 -56.91 8.07
N ASN A 2 -59.60 -56.14 7.24
CA ASN A 2 -58.18 -55.88 7.45
C ASN A 2 -58.02 -54.97 8.67
N TYR A 3 -57.40 -55.50 9.72
CA TYR A 3 -56.89 -54.75 10.85
C TYR A 3 -55.47 -54.33 10.49
N ASP A 4 -55.25 -53.15 9.91
CA ASP A 4 -53.93 -52.52 9.80
C ASP A 4 -54.04 -51.08 9.26
N ASP A 5 -54.87 -50.27 9.91
CA ASP A 5 -54.83 -48.82 9.68
C ASP A 5 -54.57 -48.09 10.99
N VAL A 6 -53.35 -48.30 11.48
CA VAL A 6 -52.87 -47.63 12.69
C VAL A 6 -51.96 -46.47 12.23
N PRO A 7 -52.22 -45.21 12.62
CA PRO A 7 -51.63 -44.02 12.00
C PRO A 7 -50.17 -43.76 12.43
N PHE A 8 -49.45 -44.79 12.85
CA PHE A 8 -48.08 -44.68 13.32
C PHE A 8 -47.23 -45.89 12.91
N ASN A 9 -45.96 -45.62 12.62
CA ASN A 9 -45.02 -46.66 12.20
C ASN A 9 -44.47 -47.48 13.39
N ARG A 10 -43.82 -48.61 13.09
CA ARG A 10 -43.25 -49.52 14.09
C ARG A 10 -42.30 -48.85 15.09
N ILE A 11 -41.53 -47.84 14.67
CA ILE A 11 -40.62 -47.10 15.54
C ILE A 11 -41.40 -46.21 16.52
N GLN A 12 -42.45 -45.54 16.03
CA GLN A 12 -43.36 -44.74 16.86
C GLN A 12 -44.08 -45.64 17.88
N TYR A 13 -44.50 -46.84 17.50
CA TYR A 13 -45.09 -47.81 18.42
C TYR A 13 -44.17 -48.13 19.61
N TYR A 14 -42.91 -48.51 19.38
CA TYR A 14 -41.99 -48.81 20.49
C TYR A 14 -41.68 -47.57 21.35
N ARG A 15 -41.67 -46.36 20.76
CA ARG A 15 -41.53 -45.11 21.52
C ARG A 15 -42.74 -44.83 22.41
N TYR A 16 -43.95 -45.06 21.91
CA TYR A 16 -45.17 -44.88 22.69
C TYR A 16 -45.30 -45.95 23.77
N LYS A 17 -44.99 -47.21 23.45
CA LYS A 17 -44.96 -48.31 24.42
C LYS A 17 -44.02 -48.00 25.58
N LYS A 18 -42.78 -47.56 25.28
CA LYS A 18 -41.81 -47.17 26.31
C LYS A 18 -42.31 -46.03 27.20
N LYS A 19 -42.87 -44.96 26.60
CA LYS A 19 -43.45 -43.84 27.36
C LYS A 19 -44.63 -44.24 28.24
N PHE A 20 -45.45 -45.15 27.74
CA PHE A 20 -46.59 -45.69 28.46
C PHE A 20 -46.15 -46.57 29.63
N GLU A 21 -45.11 -47.39 29.46
CA GLU A 21 -44.51 -48.17 30.55
C GLU A 21 -43.88 -47.26 31.62
N GLU A 22 -43.24 -46.16 31.23
CA GLU A 22 -42.58 -45.22 32.16
C GLU A 22 -43.54 -44.30 32.92
N SER A 23 -44.64 -43.88 32.30
CA SER A 23 -45.49 -42.78 32.82
C SER A 23 -46.99 -42.96 32.59
N GLY A 24 -47.43 -44.18 32.23
CA GLY A 24 -48.83 -44.51 31.98
C GLY A 24 -49.44 -43.70 30.84
N SER A 25 -50.77 -43.53 30.87
CA SER A 25 -51.53 -42.74 29.88
C SER A 25 -51.08 -41.28 29.80
N LEU A 26 -50.64 -40.69 30.91
CA LEU A 26 -50.11 -39.32 30.99
C LEU A 26 -48.83 -39.13 30.16
N GLY A 27 -48.06 -40.20 29.92
CA GLY A 27 -46.87 -40.19 29.08
C GLY A 27 -47.18 -40.04 27.58
N LEU A 28 -48.42 -40.33 27.17
CA LEU A 28 -48.90 -40.25 25.79
C LEU A 28 -49.59 -38.91 25.46
N GLU A 29 -49.85 -38.06 26.45
CA GLU A 29 -50.44 -36.75 26.23
C GLU A 29 -49.50 -35.83 25.42
N ASP A 30 -50.06 -35.13 24.42
CA ASP A 30 -49.30 -34.18 23.62
C ASP A 30 -48.98 -32.91 24.42
N LYS A 31 -47.74 -32.84 24.92
CA LYS A 31 -47.23 -31.70 25.68
C LYS A 31 -46.92 -30.46 24.81
N ARG A 32 -47.15 -30.51 23.48
CA ARG A 32 -46.90 -29.36 22.58
C ARG A 32 -47.77 -28.14 22.89
N ASN A 33 -48.94 -28.32 23.48
CA ASN A 33 -49.85 -27.22 23.85
C ASN A 33 -49.37 -26.38 25.05
N LYS A 34 -48.31 -26.78 25.77
CA LYS A 34 -47.82 -26.05 26.96
C LYS A 34 -46.82 -24.92 26.69
N GLY A 35 -46.54 -24.59 25.42
CA GLY A 35 -45.94 -23.30 24.99
C GLY A 35 -44.52 -22.91 25.45
N VAL A 36 -43.94 -23.50 26.50
CA VAL A 36 -42.69 -23.00 27.11
C VAL A 36 -41.77 -24.14 27.54
N ASN A 37 -41.14 -24.81 26.57
CA ASN A 37 -39.92 -25.58 26.79
C ASN A 37 -38.72 -24.84 26.15
N ARG A 38 -38.52 -23.57 26.54
CA ARG A 38 -37.38 -22.78 26.06
C ARG A 38 -36.23 -22.93 27.05
N LYS A 39 -35.04 -23.23 26.53
CA LYS A 39 -33.80 -23.22 27.33
C LYS A 39 -33.30 -21.81 27.67
N LEU A 40 -33.80 -20.79 26.98
CA LEU A 40 -33.43 -19.38 27.17
C LEU A 40 -34.52 -18.65 27.96
N ASN A 41 -34.10 -17.94 29.01
CA ASN A 41 -34.91 -16.95 29.72
C ASN A 41 -34.68 -15.54 29.11
N ALA A 42 -35.41 -14.54 29.60
CA ALA A 42 -35.32 -13.17 29.11
C ALA A 42 -33.94 -12.53 29.36
N GLU A 43 -33.28 -12.88 30.45
CA GLU A 43 -31.97 -12.37 30.83
C GLU A 43 -30.87 -12.85 29.87
N ASN A 44 -30.90 -14.13 29.51
CA ASN A 44 -29.97 -14.71 28.54
C ASN A 44 -30.15 -14.08 27.15
N GLU A 45 -31.39 -13.78 26.74
CA GLU A 45 -31.65 -13.08 25.48
C GLU A 45 -31.16 -11.62 25.53
N ALA A 46 -31.31 -10.92 26.66
CA ALA A 46 -30.78 -9.57 26.86
C ALA A 46 -29.25 -9.53 26.82
N PHE A 47 -28.58 -10.52 27.42
CA PHE A 47 -27.12 -10.67 27.36
C PHE A 47 -26.62 -10.84 25.92
N ILE A 48 -27.24 -11.77 25.16
CA ILE A 48 -26.90 -11.98 23.74
C ILE A 48 -27.11 -10.68 22.94
N ALA A 49 -28.19 -9.95 23.20
CA ALA A 49 -28.47 -8.67 22.55
C ALA A 49 -27.38 -7.62 22.85
N GLY A 50 -26.95 -7.51 24.11
CA GLY A 50 -25.90 -6.60 24.55
C GLY A 50 -24.55 -6.90 23.90
N CYS A 51 -24.12 -8.17 23.88
CA CYS A 51 -22.87 -8.58 23.23
C CYS A 51 -22.86 -8.25 21.74
N ILE A 52 -23.98 -8.46 21.05
CA ILE A 52 -24.10 -8.20 19.61
C ILE A 52 -24.15 -6.71 19.30
N LYS A 53 -24.80 -5.90 20.15
CA LYS A 53 -24.80 -4.44 20.01
C LYS A 53 -23.40 -3.84 20.22
N SER A 54 -22.64 -4.35 21.17
CA SER A 54 -21.27 -3.89 21.44
C SER A 54 -20.28 -4.35 20.35
N ASN A 55 -20.39 -5.59 19.89
CA ASN A 55 -19.54 -6.11 18.81
C ASN A 55 -20.36 -6.99 17.85
N PRO A 56 -20.72 -6.46 16.66
CA PRO A 56 -21.53 -7.20 15.67
C PRO A 56 -20.90 -8.50 15.15
N ASN A 57 -19.58 -8.65 15.29
CA ASN A 57 -18.76 -9.76 14.78
C ASN A 57 -18.39 -10.78 15.85
N VAL A 58 -19.06 -10.76 17.02
CA VAL A 58 -18.85 -11.76 18.07
C VAL A 58 -19.02 -13.20 17.53
N SER A 59 -18.09 -14.05 17.95
CA SER A 59 -18.06 -15.48 17.63
C SER A 59 -19.18 -16.23 18.35
N LEU A 60 -19.87 -17.12 17.63
CA LEU A 60 -20.91 -17.96 18.21
C LEU A 60 -20.37 -18.91 19.29
N LYS A 61 -19.13 -19.38 19.12
CA LYS A 61 -18.47 -20.27 20.08
C LYS A 61 -18.16 -19.53 21.40
N TRP A 62 -17.81 -18.26 21.29
CA TRP A 62 -17.59 -17.42 22.46
C TRP A 62 -18.89 -17.15 23.21
N LEU A 63 -19.97 -16.79 22.49
CA LEU A 63 -21.31 -16.63 23.11
C LEU A 63 -21.77 -17.91 23.83
N GLN A 64 -21.48 -19.07 23.24
CA GLN A 64 -21.80 -20.36 23.85
C GLN A 64 -21.08 -20.56 25.19
N GLN A 65 -19.78 -20.29 25.23
CA GLN A 65 -18.98 -20.41 26.44
C GLN A 65 -19.43 -19.43 27.52
N GLU A 66 -19.73 -18.18 27.16
CA GLU A 66 -20.20 -17.19 28.12
C GLU A 66 -21.59 -17.52 28.68
N LEU A 67 -22.49 -18.09 27.87
CA LEU A 67 -23.81 -18.53 28.34
C LEU A 67 -23.71 -19.70 29.31
N ILE A 68 -22.76 -20.62 29.11
CA ILE A 68 -22.47 -21.70 30.05
C ILE A 68 -21.86 -21.12 31.33
N ASN A 69 -20.83 -20.29 31.22
CA ASN A 69 -20.08 -19.79 32.37
C ASN A 69 -20.91 -18.87 33.28
N ARG A 70 -21.79 -18.04 32.71
CA ARG A 70 -22.54 -17.02 33.47
C ARG A 70 -23.94 -17.45 33.87
N PHE A 71 -24.58 -18.29 33.06
CA PHE A 71 -26.01 -18.59 33.19
C PHE A 71 -26.30 -20.09 33.23
N ASP A 72 -25.27 -20.94 33.27
CA ASP A 72 -25.37 -22.41 33.21
C ASP A 72 -26.27 -22.89 32.05
N CYS A 73 -26.25 -22.16 30.94
CA CYS A 73 -27.17 -22.35 29.83
C CYS A 73 -26.47 -23.01 28.64
N GLU A 74 -26.64 -24.33 28.55
CA GLU A 74 -26.12 -25.11 27.42
C GLU A 74 -26.99 -25.00 26.17
N LEU A 75 -26.51 -24.24 25.19
CA LEU A 75 -27.08 -24.14 23.86
C LEU A 75 -26.14 -24.67 22.79
N SER A 76 -26.71 -25.27 21.75
CA SER A 76 -25.97 -25.59 20.54
C SER A 76 -25.69 -24.32 19.71
N PRO A 77 -24.68 -24.33 18.81
CA PRO A 77 -24.43 -23.22 17.89
C PRO A 77 -25.65 -22.84 17.04
N SER A 78 -26.46 -23.84 16.67
CA SER A 78 -27.73 -23.63 15.96
C SER A 78 -28.81 -23.01 16.86
N GLY A 79 -28.83 -23.36 18.16
CA GLY A 79 -29.67 -22.72 19.17
C GLY A 79 -29.36 -21.22 19.33
N ILE A 80 -28.08 -20.86 19.42
CA ILE A 80 -27.64 -19.46 19.51
C ILE A 80 -28.01 -18.70 18.24
N THR A 81 -27.79 -19.29 17.06
CA THR A 81 -28.17 -18.66 15.78
C THR A 81 -29.68 -18.38 15.72
N LYS A 82 -30.53 -19.33 16.16
CA LYS A 82 -31.98 -19.15 16.24
C LYS A 82 -32.37 -18.07 17.25
N ALA A 83 -31.69 -17.99 18.39
CA ALA A 83 -31.91 -16.94 19.39
C ALA A 83 -31.59 -15.55 18.79
N ILE A 84 -30.46 -15.41 18.11
CA ILE A 84 -30.06 -14.16 17.45
C ILE A 84 -31.06 -13.74 16.38
N GLN A 85 -31.54 -14.67 15.56
CA GLN A 85 -32.56 -14.39 14.54
C GLN A 85 -33.90 -13.96 15.15
N ARG A 86 -34.23 -14.45 16.35
CA ARG A 86 -35.44 -14.04 17.07
C ARG A 86 -35.30 -12.64 17.65
N ILE A 87 -34.15 -12.35 18.27
CA ILE A 87 -33.87 -11.04 18.89
C ILE A 87 -33.72 -9.96 17.81
N PHE A 88 -33.11 -10.31 16.67
CA PHE A 88 -32.86 -9.40 15.55
C PHE A 88 -33.44 -9.97 14.23
N PRO A 89 -34.75 -9.88 14.02
CA PRO A 89 -35.42 -10.48 12.85
C PRO A 89 -34.97 -9.88 11.50
N ASN A 90 -34.51 -8.62 11.52
CA ASN A 90 -34.04 -7.91 10.33
C ASN A 90 -32.55 -8.14 10.01
N LYS A 91 -31.85 -8.94 10.81
CA LYS A 91 -30.42 -9.21 10.59
C LYS A 91 -30.26 -10.27 9.52
N GLU A 92 -29.51 -9.96 8.47
CA GLU A 92 -29.21 -10.93 7.41
C GLU A 92 -28.68 -12.24 8.02
N LYS A 93 -29.25 -13.36 7.56
CA LYS A 93 -28.81 -14.69 8.01
C LYS A 93 -27.33 -14.82 7.67
N ARG A 94 -26.47 -14.98 8.69
CA ARG A 94 -25.08 -15.39 8.46
C ARG A 94 -25.11 -16.63 7.57
N SER A 95 -24.57 -16.50 6.36
CA SER A 95 -24.47 -17.58 5.38
C SER A 95 -23.95 -18.84 6.07
N ARG A 96 -24.65 -19.96 5.91
CA ARG A 96 -24.15 -21.26 6.36
C ARG A 96 -22.96 -21.61 5.49
N GLY A 97 -21.77 -21.31 5.98
CA GLY A 97 -20.52 -21.59 5.29
C GLY A 97 -19.34 -21.45 6.24
N ARG A 98 -18.24 -22.15 5.91
CA ARG A 98 -16.94 -21.98 6.55
C ARG A 98 -16.65 -20.48 6.63
N PRO A 99 -16.22 -19.93 7.79
CA PRO A 99 -15.84 -18.53 7.86
C PRO A 99 -14.86 -18.25 6.73
N VAL A 100 -15.20 -17.29 5.88
CA VAL A 100 -14.25 -16.76 4.90
C VAL A 100 -13.13 -16.23 5.77
N LYS A 101 -12.02 -16.98 5.87
CA LYS A 101 -10.77 -16.40 6.34
C LYS A 101 -10.59 -15.22 5.41
N LEU A 102 -10.76 -14.00 5.90
CA LEU A 102 -10.17 -12.84 5.25
C LEU A 102 -8.73 -13.26 5.03
N LYS A 103 -8.40 -13.62 3.78
CA LYS A 103 -7.01 -13.67 3.38
C LYS A 103 -6.57 -12.26 3.67
N ARG A 104 -5.83 -12.07 4.76
CA ARG A 104 -4.93 -10.93 4.84
C ARG A 104 -4.05 -11.14 3.63
N GLU A 105 -4.39 -10.48 2.53
CA GLU A 105 -3.48 -10.32 1.44
C GLU A 105 -2.32 -9.57 2.08
N ILE A 106 -1.30 -10.33 2.47
CA ILE A 106 -0.02 -9.75 2.82
C ILE A 106 0.44 -9.19 1.48
N GLN A 107 0.14 -7.92 1.24
CA GLN A 107 0.71 -7.17 0.14
C GLN A 107 2.19 -7.04 0.47
N ILE A 108 2.97 -8.03 0.03
CA ILE A 108 4.43 -7.94 0.06
C ILE A 108 4.78 -6.95 -1.04
N SER A 109 4.86 -5.66 -0.69
CA SER A 109 5.36 -4.65 -1.61
C SER A 109 6.85 -4.95 -1.84
N PRO A 110 7.28 -5.24 -3.09
CA PRO A 110 8.69 -5.34 -3.38
C PRO A 110 9.32 -4.01 -2.97
N CYS A 111 10.38 -4.07 -2.14
CA CYS A 111 11.09 -2.91 -1.59
C CYS A 111 10.44 -2.19 -0.37
N SER A 112 9.52 -2.84 0.37
CA SER A 112 8.96 -2.28 1.63
C SER A 112 10.03 -1.78 2.62
N GLY A 113 11.18 -2.47 2.72
CA GLY A 113 12.28 -2.03 3.58
C GLY A 113 12.92 -0.70 3.17
N PHE A 114 12.83 -0.34 1.89
CA PHE A 114 13.35 0.93 1.39
C PHE A 114 12.43 2.12 1.70
N GLU A 115 11.13 1.88 1.90
CA GLU A 115 10.21 2.91 2.36
C GLU A 115 10.63 3.47 3.72
N LEU A 116 11.19 2.62 4.60
CA LEU A 116 11.79 3.06 5.87
C LEU A 116 13.00 3.97 5.65
N ILE A 117 13.86 3.64 4.67
CA ILE A 117 15.03 4.47 4.34
C ILE A 117 14.59 5.83 3.81
N ILE A 118 13.56 5.89 2.97
CA ILE A 118 12.99 7.16 2.48
C ILE A 118 12.36 7.95 3.61
N ALA A 119 11.58 7.29 4.47
CA ALA A 119 10.97 7.93 5.64
C ALA A 119 12.04 8.52 6.57
N LEU A 120 13.14 7.79 6.80
CA LEU A 120 14.30 8.27 7.55
C LEU A 120 14.99 9.44 6.83
N ALA A 121 15.20 9.36 5.52
CA ALA A 121 15.80 10.45 4.75
C ALA A 121 14.98 11.75 4.83
N TYR A 122 13.65 11.63 4.85
CA TYR A 122 12.76 12.77 5.10
C TYR A 122 12.81 13.25 6.55
N HIS A 123 12.73 12.33 7.51
CA HIS A 123 12.69 12.64 8.94
C HIS A 123 13.97 13.34 9.42
N LEU A 124 15.12 12.83 9.00
CA LEU A 124 16.43 13.42 9.30
C LEU A 124 16.70 14.69 8.48
N GLY A 125 15.93 14.93 7.42
CA GLY A 125 16.04 16.12 6.59
C GLY A 125 17.12 16.06 5.50
N TRP A 126 17.63 14.87 5.17
CA TRP A 126 18.59 14.66 4.08
C TRP A 126 18.10 15.25 2.76
N VAL A 127 16.82 15.08 2.46
CA VAL A 127 16.18 15.60 1.23
C VAL A 127 16.22 17.12 1.17
N TYR A 128 15.93 17.78 2.31
CA TYR A 128 15.91 19.24 2.41
C TYR A 128 17.32 19.83 2.34
N MET A 129 18.29 19.19 2.99
CA MET A 129 19.71 19.54 2.92
C MET A 129 20.22 19.43 1.48
N THR A 130 20.04 18.27 0.84
CA THR A 130 20.51 18.02 -0.53
C THR A 130 19.94 19.02 -1.52
N ALA A 131 18.63 19.28 -1.45
CA ALA A 131 17.99 20.27 -2.30
C ALA A 131 18.40 21.70 -1.98
N GLY A 132 18.72 22.00 -0.72
CA GLY A 132 19.28 23.29 -0.29
C GLY A 132 20.61 23.57 -0.96
N VAL A 133 21.59 22.66 -0.82
CA VAL A 133 22.92 22.78 -1.43
C VAL A 133 22.85 22.98 -2.94
N ILE A 134 21.97 22.25 -3.63
CA ILE A 134 21.76 22.39 -5.07
C ILE A 134 21.14 23.77 -5.39
N SER A 135 20.17 24.21 -4.60
CA SER A 135 19.53 25.53 -4.79
C SER A 135 20.52 26.67 -4.57
N ASP A 136 21.36 26.57 -3.55
CA ASP A 136 22.39 27.58 -3.24
C ASP A 136 23.44 27.62 -4.37
N ALA A 137 23.86 26.47 -4.88
CA ALA A 137 24.75 26.43 -6.04
C ALA A 137 24.13 27.04 -7.30
N ILE A 138 22.81 26.94 -7.49
CA ILE A 138 22.10 27.63 -8.58
C ILE A 138 22.06 29.14 -8.32
N ALA A 139 21.86 29.58 -7.08
CA ALA A 139 21.88 31.00 -6.73
C ALA A 139 23.27 31.61 -6.99
N ASP A 140 24.34 30.96 -6.49
CA ASP A 140 25.73 31.35 -6.74
C ASP A 140 26.04 31.42 -8.24
N LEU A 141 25.49 30.49 -9.03
CA LEU A 141 25.66 30.49 -10.48
C LEU A 141 24.99 31.71 -11.12
N LYS A 142 23.77 32.08 -10.68
CA LYS A 142 23.02 33.21 -11.26
C LYS A 142 23.68 34.56 -10.99
N GLU A 143 24.43 34.68 -9.89
CA GLU A 143 25.18 35.90 -9.56
C GLU A 143 26.45 36.08 -10.39
N LYS A 144 26.95 35.01 -11.01
CA LYS A 144 28.17 35.02 -11.82
C LYS A 144 27.95 35.68 -13.17
N LYS A 145 28.93 36.48 -13.62
CA LYS A 145 28.90 37.13 -14.94
C LYS A 145 28.83 36.13 -16.10
N GLU A 146 29.42 34.95 -15.91
CA GLU A 146 29.41 33.85 -16.88
C GLU A 146 28.00 33.33 -17.16
N TYR A 147 27.07 33.46 -16.19
CA TYR A 147 25.67 33.13 -16.40
C TYR A 147 25.07 34.06 -17.46
N GLU A 148 25.15 35.38 -17.29
CA GLU A 148 24.59 36.33 -18.27
C GLU A 148 25.33 36.31 -19.62
N PHE A 149 26.65 36.13 -19.64
CA PHE A 149 27.44 36.16 -20.87
C PHE A 149 27.09 35.02 -21.83
N ASN A 150 26.84 33.81 -21.32
CA ASN A 150 26.58 32.62 -22.14
C ASN A 150 25.11 32.49 -22.60
N LYS A 151 24.26 33.48 -22.32
CA LYS A 151 22.82 33.50 -22.62
C LYS A 151 22.47 33.40 -24.09
N LYS A 152 23.33 33.93 -24.97
CA LYS A 152 23.01 34.14 -26.40
C LYS A 152 23.59 33.08 -27.36
N TYR A 153 24.45 32.19 -26.90
CA TYR A 153 25.10 31.24 -27.82
C TYR A 153 24.21 30.02 -28.05
N THR A 154 23.56 29.98 -29.22
CA THR A 154 22.88 28.79 -29.74
C THR A 154 23.63 28.33 -30.97
N ASP A 155 24.41 27.26 -30.85
CA ASP A 155 25.13 26.68 -31.98
C ASP A 155 24.14 26.00 -32.94
N LYS A 156 23.90 26.65 -34.08
CA LYS A 156 23.07 26.14 -35.18
C LYS A 156 23.89 25.40 -36.24
N GLN A 157 25.22 25.46 -36.20
CA GLN A 157 26.07 24.85 -37.23
C GLN A 157 26.01 23.32 -37.13
N GLY A 158 25.95 22.65 -38.29
CA GLY A 158 25.85 21.19 -38.34
C GLY A 158 24.55 20.63 -37.76
N ARG A 159 23.44 21.39 -37.85
CA ARG A 159 22.11 20.90 -37.50
C ARG A 159 21.19 20.86 -38.71
N ASP A 160 20.30 19.90 -38.74
CA ASP A 160 19.22 19.84 -39.73
C ASP A 160 18.10 20.84 -39.41
N ASN A 161 17.12 20.96 -40.31
CA ASN A 161 15.93 21.83 -40.14
C ASN A 161 15.06 21.44 -38.93
N LYS A 162 15.28 20.25 -38.34
CA LYS A 162 14.59 19.76 -37.14
C LYS A 162 15.45 19.93 -35.88
N GLY A 163 16.63 20.56 -35.99
CA GLY A 163 17.54 20.84 -34.88
C GLY A 163 18.41 19.65 -34.43
N ARG A 164 18.44 18.55 -35.19
CA ARG A 164 19.24 17.34 -34.92
C ARG A 164 20.67 17.55 -35.44
N PHE A 165 21.65 17.01 -34.73
CA PHE A 165 23.05 17.08 -35.16
C PHE A 165 23.29 16.21 -36.40
N THR A 166 23.97 16.77 -37.40
CA THR A 166 24.37 16.08 -38.63
C THR A 166 25.75 15.43 -38.46
N CYS A 167 26.15 14.59 -39.42
CA CYS A 167 27.51 14.03 -39.44
C CYS A 167 28.60 15.12 -39.46
N GLU A 168 28.33 16.24 -40.15
CA GLU A 168 29.24 17.39 -40.22
C GLU A 168 29.53 17.99 -38.85
N TYR A 169 28.52 18.05 -37.95
CA TYR A 169 28.72 18.53 -36.59
C TYR A 169 29.80 17.73 -35.85
N ASN A 170 29.76 16.41 -35.94
CA ASN A 170 30.74 15.52 -35.29
C ASN A 170 32.12 15.57 -35.95
N GLN A 171 32.23 16.12 -37.16
CA GLN A 171 33.49 16.29 -37.87
C GLN A 171 34.21 17.59 -37.53
N ARG A 172 33.52 18.57 -36.92
CA ARG A 172 34.10 19.85 -36.53
C ARG A 172 35.23 19.66 -35.50
N LYS A 173 36.36 20.32 -35.76
CA LYS A 173 37.56 20.26 -34.90
C LYS A 173 37.24 20.63 -33.45
N GLU A 174 36.53 21.74 -33.25
CA GLU A 174 36.11 22.21 -31.93
C GLU A 174 35.23 21.20 -31.16
N VAL A 175 34.35 20.45 -31.84
CA VAL A 175 33.47 19.46 -31.22
C VAL A 175 34.29 18.24 -30.77
N ARG A 176 35.22 17.79 -31.62
CA ARG A 176 36.12 16.67 -31.31
C ARG A 176 37.06 16.99 -30.16
N GLU A 177 37.66 18.18 -30.18
CA GLU A 177 38.52 18.66 -29.08
C GLU A 177 37.69 18.77 -27.79
N ASN A 178 36.50 19.39 -27.86
CA ASN A 178 35.62 19.53 -26.71
C ASN A 178 35.20 18.18 -26.12
N ARG A 179 35.07 17.10 -26.90
CA ARG A 179 34.68 15.77 -26.39
C ARG A 179 35.61 15.30 -25.27
N PHE A 180 36.91 15.54 -25.41
CA PHE A 180 37.95 15.07 -24.48
C PHE A 180 38.29 16.09 -23.38
N LEU A 181 37.79 17.33 -23.46
CA LEU A 181 37.99 18.31 -22.41
C LEU A 181 37.37 17.86 -21.08
N SER A 182 37.99 18.31 -19.99
CA SER A 182 37.48 18.08 -18.64
C SER A 182 36.13 18.79 -18.45
N VAL A 183 35.37 18.37 -17.43
CA VAL A 183 34.09 19.02 -17.12
C VAL A 183 34.30 20.49 -16.75
N THR A 184 35.37 20.80 -16.01
CA THR A 184 35.70 22.18 -15.62
C THR A 184 35.94 23.08 -16.83
N GLN A 185 36.66 22.58 -17.85
CA GLN A 185 36.86 23.30 -19.12
C GLN A 185 35.55 23.45 -19.89
N LYS A 186 34.72 22.40 -19.95
CA LYS A 186 33.41 22.42 -20.62
C LYS A 186 32.43 23.42 -19.98
N ARG A 187 32.56 23.73 -18.68
CA ARG A 187 31.71 24.69 -17.97
C ARG A 187 31.90 26.13 -18.44
N LEU A 188 33.12 26.51 -18.84
CA LEU A 188 33.44 27.89 -19.24
C LEU A 188 32.56 28.39 -20.39
N LYS A 189 32.29 27.53 -21.37
CA LYS A 189 31.49 27.84 -22.57
C LYS A 189 30.07 27.28 -22.49
N LYS A 190 29.62 26.83 -21.31
CA LYS A 190 28.31 26.20 -21.15
C LYS A 190 27.21 27.28 -21.16
N ASN A 191 26.20 27.08 -22.00
CA ASN A 191 24.94 27.83 -21.90
C ASN A 191 24.13 27.30 -20.70
N TRP A 192 24.17 28.04 -19.59
CA TRP A 192 23.54 27.68 -18.32
C TRP A 192 22.01 27.79 -18.37
N GLN A 193 21.49 28.76 -19.12
CA GLN A 193 20.05 28.99 -19.30
C GLN A 193 19.36 27.87 -20.07
N SER A 194 20.10 27.00 -20.74
CA SER A 194 19.55 25.81 -21.39
C SER A 194 19.35 24.62 -20.43
N MET A 195 19.87 24.70 -19.20
CA MET A 195 19.71 23.66 -18.18
C MET A 195 18.38 23.82 -17.46
N ASN A 196 17.62 22.73 -17.34
CA ASN A 196 16.32 22.76 -16.68
C ASN A 196 16.46 23.06 -15.19
N ILE A 197 17.49 22.51 -14.54
CA ILE A 197 17.73 22.63 -13.10
C ILE A 197 17.75 24.08 -12.61
N VAL A 198 18.18 25.03 -13.44
CA VAL A 198 18.29 26.46 -13.11
C VAL A 198 16.92 27.12 -12.82
N TYR A 199 15.85 26.55 -13.39
CA TYR A 199 14.47 27.04 -13.25
C TYR A 199 13.62 26.12 -12.37
N GLU A 200 14.17 25.01 -11.90
CA GLU A 200 13.41 24.05 -11.12
C GLU A 200 13.13 24.58 -9.71
N LYS A 201 11.91 24.34 -9.25
CA LYS A 201 11.52 24.64 -7.88
C LYS A 201 12.22 23.67 -6.93
N ARG A 202 12.54 24.12 -5.72
CA ARG A 202 13.16 23.27 -4.67
C ARG A 202 12.47 21.91 -4.49
N LYS A 203 11.14 21.87 -4.43
CA LYS A 203 10.36 20.62 -4.34
C LYS A 203 10.60 19.64 -5.51
N ALA A 204 10.91 20.13 -6.71
CA ALA A 204 11.24 19.28 -7.85
C ALA A 204 12.64 18.69 -7.71
N ILE A 205 13.60 19.48 -7.22
CA ILE A 205 14.96 19.05 -6.89
C ILE A 205 14.92 17.97 -5.80
N GLU A 206 14.15 18.19 -4.72
CA GLU A 206 13.93 17.22 -3.64
C GLU A 206 13.47 15.84 -4.18
N ARG A 207 12.42 15.84 -5.00
CA ARG A 207 11.85 14.61 -5.57
C ARG A 207 12.83 13.90 -6.50
N LYS A 208 13.56 14.65 -7.34
CA LYS A 208 14.58 14.05 -8.21
C LYS A 208 15.77 13.51 -7.43
N SER A 209 16.21 14.20 -6.37
CA SER A 209 17.27 13.72 -5.48
C SER A 209 16.86 12.43 -4.77
N LEU A 210 15.59 12.30 -4.36
CA LEU A 210 15.05 11.03 -3.85
C LEU A 210 15.00 9.94 -4.92
N ALA A 211 14.63 10.27 -6.16
CA ALA A 211 14.68 9.31 -7.25
C ALA A 211 16.12 8.79 -7.48
N LEU A 212 17.13 9.67 -7.36
CA LEU A 212 18.54 9.26 -7.42
C LEU A 212 18.95 8.38 -6.23
N LEU A 213 18.52 8.71 -5.00
CA LEU A 213 18.75 7.87 -3.81
C LEU A 213 18.14 6.47 -3.99
N SER A 214 17.02 6.39 -4.69
CA SER A 214 16.28 5.15 -4.94
C SER A 214 16.87 4.28 -6.05
N LEU A 215 17.80 4.81 -6.87
CA LEU A 215 18.34 4.11 -8.03
C LEU A 215 18.85 2.70 -7.71
N PRO A 216 19.73 2.48 -6.71
CA PRO A 216 20.27 1.15 -6.44
C PRO A 216 19.21 0.08 -6.19
N ILE A 217 18.07 0.47 -5.64
CA ILE A 217 16.96 -0.44 -5.33
C ILE A 217 16.11 -0.70 -6.56
N VAL A 218 15.79 0.34 -7.34
CA VAL A 218 14.90 0.19 -8.49
C VAL A 218 15.59 -0.41 -9.71
N THR A 219 16.93 -0.37 -9.75
CA THR A 219 17.72 -0.89 -10.86
C THR A 219 18.59 -2.10 -10.50
N MET A 220 18.66 -2.45 -9.20
CA MET A 220 19.46 -3.55 -8.62
C MET A 220 20.98 -3.40 -8.78
N ASN A 221 21.45 -2.51 -9.65
CA ASN A 221 22.85 -2.23 -9.93
C ASN A 221 23.20 -0.74 -9.86
N GLY A 222 22.23 0.14 -9.58
CA GLY A 222 22.39 1.59 -9.57
C GLY A 222 22.45 2.22 -10.97
N ASP A 223 22.30 1.44 -12.04
CA ASP A 223 22.36 1.93 -13.41
C ASP A 223 21.06 2.62 -13.81
N ILE A 224 21.14 3.85 -14.31
CA ILE A 224 19.98 4.61 -14.78
C ILE A 224 19.32 3.94 -15.99
N HIS A 225 20.06 3.16 -16.78
CA HIS A 225 19.56 2.53 -18.01
C HIS A 225 18.38 1.57 -17.79
N THR A 226 18.27 0.96 -16.61
CA THR A 226 17.21 0.00 -16.28
C THR A 226 16.03 0.63 -15.52
N VAL A 227 16.01 1.95 -15.36
CA VAL A 227 14.90 2.69 -14.71
C VAL A 227 13.58 2.55 -15.46
N ASN A 228 13.59 2.28 -16.76
CA ASN A 228 12.33 2.11 -17.51
C ASN A 228 11.71 0.70 -17.38
N THR A 229 12.27 -0.17 -16.53
CA THR A 229 11.73 -1.51 -16.27
C THR A 229 10.50 -1.48 -15.34
N ALA A 230 9.82 -2.62 -15.19
CA ALA A 230 8.68 -2.74 -14.28
C ALA A 230 9.04 -2.35 -12.83
N LEU A 231 10.25 -2.72 -12.37
CA LEU A 231 10.73 -2.35 -11.04
C LEU A 231 10.96 -0.84 -10.93
N GLY A 232 11.42 -0.20 -11.99
CA GLY A 232 11.59 1.26 -12.05
C GLY A 232 10.31 2.07 -11.82
N GLN A 233 9.14 1.50 -12.12
CA GLN A 233 7.84 2.15 -11.84
C GLN A 233 7.60 2.36 -10.35
N THR A 234 8.29 1.62 -9.47
CA THR A 234 8.25 1.82 -8.02
C THR A 234 8.82 3.18 -7.59
N LEU A 235 9.59 3.88 -8.45
CA LEU A 235 10.02 5.26 -8.21
C LEU A 235 8.84 6.21 -7.95
N LYS A 236 7.65 5.93 -8.50
CA LYS A 236 6.47 6.71 -8.22
C LYS A 236 6.08 6.68 -6.74
N HIS A 237 6.26 5.54 -6.08
CA HIS A 237 5.98 5.40 -4.65
C HIS A 237 7.03 6.11 -3.80
N PHE A 238 8.29 6.13 -4.25
CA PHE A 238 9.41 6.69 -3.50
C PHE A 238 9.60 8.20 -3.67
N SER A 239 9.46 8.69 -4.90
CA SER A 239 9.73 10.09 -5.27
C SER A 239 8.49 10.89 -5.66
N GLY A 240 7.33 10.22 -5.72
CA GLY A 240 6.05 10.79 -6.15
C GLY A 240 5.81 10.81 -7.66
N PHE A 241 6.82 10.49 -8.49
CA PHE A 241 6.70 10.44 -9.94
C PHE A 241 7.39 9.22 -10.56
N ASP A 242 6.82 8.73 -11.66
CA ASP A 242 7.45 7.72 -12.51
C ASP A 242 8.46 8.41 -13.45
N TYR A 243 9.63 8.77 -12.89
CA TYR A 243 10.68 9.42 -13.66
C TYR A 243 11.26 8.48 -14.71
N LYS A 244 11.26 8.93 -15.97
CA LYS A 244 11.93 8.19 -17.06
C LYS A 244 13.45 8.33 -16.95
N GLN A 245 14.14 7.31 -17.43
CA GLN A 245 15.61 7.28 -17.56
C GLN A 245 16.17 8.60 -18.11
N SER A 246 15.62 9.10 -19.23
CA SER A 246 16.09 10.33 -19.88
C SER A 246 16.02 11.56 -18.97
N THR A 247 15.04 11.62 -18.07
CA THR A 247 14.88 12.72 -17.12
C THR A 247 15.95 12.67 -16.03
N LEU A 248 16.21 11.48 -15.47
CA LEU A 248 17.24 11.30 -14.44
C LEU A 248 18.65 11.48 -15.02
N THR A 249 18.92 10.95 -16.23
CA THR A 249 20.19 11.18 -16.93
C THR A 249 20.41 12.66 -17.21
N LYS A 250 19.38 13.39 -17.66
CA LYS A 250 19.47 14.85 -17.85
C LYS A 250 19.78 15.56 -16.53
N TYR A 251 19.06 15.22 -15.46
CA TYR A 251 19.27 15.81 -14.14
C TYR A 251 20.69 15.56 -13.60
N MET A 252 21.21 14.33 -13.66
CA MET A 252 22.58 14.03 -13.24
C MET A 252 23.63 14.76 -14.07
N ASN A 253 23.45 14.85 -15.39
CA ASN A 253 24.33 15.62 -16.25
C ASN A 253 24.32 17.10 -15.86
N GLU A 254 23.15 17.66 -15.55
CA GLU A 254 23.02 19.05 -15.10
C GLU A 254 23.69 19.28 -13.74
N LEU A 255 23.56 18.38 -12.77
CA LEU A 255 24.29 18.43 -11.49
C LEU A 255 25.82 18.38 -11.70
N LYS A 256 26.28 17.52 -12.61
CA LYS A 256 27.70 17.42 -12.99
C LYS A 256 28.21 18.73 -13.59
N TYR A 257 27.42 19.41 -14.42
CA TYR A 257 27.79 20.72 -14.95
C TYR A 257 27.71 21.82 -13.89
N LEU A 258 26.72 21.79 -13.00
CA LEU A 258 26.61 22.72 -11.87
C LEU A 258 27.82 22.59 -10.92
N GLY A 259 28.38 21.39 -10.79
CA GLY A 259 29.59 21.16 -10.01
C GLY A 259 29.38 21.11 -8.51
N VAL A 260 28.22 20.65 -8.10
CA VAL A 260 27.80 20.56 -6.69
C VAL A 260 28.46 19.44 -5.91
N SER A 261 29.25 18.57 -6.56
CA SER A 261 29.76 17.34 -5.92
C SER A 261 30.60 17.61 -4.67
N THR A 262 31.48 18.60 -4.69
CA THR A 262 32.33 18.93 -3.54
C THR A 262 31.50 19.52 -2.39
N LYS A 263 30.66 20.51 -2.68
CA LYS A 263 29.74 21.10 -1.70
C LYS A 263 28.79 20.07 -1.08
N LEU A 264 28.23 19.18 -1.91
CA LEU A 264 27.37 18.10 -1.41
C LEU A 264 28.12 17.14 -0.49
N LEU A 265 29.37 16.82 -0.80
CA LEU A 265 30.18 15.95 0.04
C LEU A 265 30.51 16.62 1.38
N GLU A 266 30.91 17.89 1.37
CA GLU A 266 31.17 18.68 2.58
C GLU A 266 29.92 18.78 3.46
N GLU A 267 28.78 19.12 2.87
CA GLU A 267 27.51 19.24 3.61
C GLU A 267 26.97 17.89 4.07
N MET A 268 27.20 16.81 3.31
CA MET A 268 26.88 15.45 3.78
C MET A 268 27.70 15.07 5.01
N ILE A 269 28.98 15.44 5.08
CA ILE A 269 29.81 15.17 6.26
C ILE A 269 29.32 15.98 7.46
N LYS A 270 28.88 17.23 7.28
CA LYS A 270 28.33 18.05 8.38
C LYS A 270 26.95 17.59 8.84
N PHE A 271 26.18 16.99 7.95
CA PHE A 271 24.84 16.53 8.22
C PHE A 271 24.80 15.28 9.11
N TRP A 272 25.82 14.41 9.00
CA TRP A 272 25.96 13.18 9.78
C TRP A 272 26.80 13.38 11.03
#